data_AF-A0A094KDS2-F1
#
_entry.id   AF-A0A094KDS2-F1
#
_cell.length_a   1.000
_cell.length_b   1.000
_cell.length_c   1.000
_cell.angle_alpha   90.00
_cell.angle_beta   90.00
_cell.angle_gamma   90.00
#
_symmetry.space_group_name_H-M   'P 1'
#
loop_
_entity.id
_entity.type
_entity.pdbx_description
1 polymer ?
#
loop_
_entity_poly.entity_id
_entity_poly.type
_entity_poly.pdbx_seq_one_letter_code
_entity_poly.pdbx_strand_id
1 'polypeptide(L)'
;MFLLLAIVLAGCSEINQPITAESKGFWNEYIVYPLSWLITYMSELFGSNYGLGIIVVTILIRLAILPLMIQQTRNSKAMQAIQPELQKLREKYSSKDAQTQQKLQQETMLLFQKHGVNPLAGCLPLFIQMPILIGFYHAIMRTEEIARHNFLWFDLGEKKKDPFYILPLVAGVTTF
;
A
#
# COMPACT_ATOMS: atom_id res chain seq x y z
N MET A 1 1.71 8.75 13.86
CA MET A 1 0.82 9.21 12.78
C MET A 1 1.42 10.39 12.01
N PHE A 2 1.80 11.50 12.66
CA PHE A 2 2.38 12.67 12.00
C PHE A 2 3.70 12.41 11.23
N LEU A 3 4.58 11.55 11.76
CA LEU A 3 5.85 11.24 11.10
C LEU A 3 5.68 10.44 9.81
N LEU A 4 4.71 9.51 9.79
CA LEU A 4 4.38 8.67 8.64
C LEU A 4 3.66 9.51 7.56
N LEU A 5 2.80 10.44 7.98
CA LEU A 5 2.19 11.44 7.10
C LEU A 5 3.25 12.38 6.48
N ALA A 6 4.23 12.82 7.27
CA ALA A 6 5.31 13.69 6.81
C ALA A 6 6.24 12.99 5.80
N ILE A 7 6.55 11.70 6.00
CA ILE A 7 7.32 10.90 5.05
C ILE A 7 6.56 10.73 3.72
N VAL A 8 5.25 10.46 3.79
CA VAL A 8 4.39 10.34 2.60
C VAL A 8 4.26 11.67 1.85
N LEU A 9 4.10 12.79 2.58
CA LEU A 9 4.00 14.13 2.00
C LEU A 9 5.33 14.62 1.41
N ALA A 10 6.48 14.25 2.01
CA ALA A 10 7.80 14.53 1.46
C ALA A 10 8.07 13.76 0.16
N GLY A 11 7.47 12.57 0.00
CA GLY A 11 7.48 11.85 -1.27
C GLY A 11 6.81 12.65 -2.39
N CYS A 12 5.67 13.29 -2.13
CA CYS A 12 4.91 14.01 -3.16
C CYS A 12 5.58 15.29 -3.71
N SER A 13 6.56 15.88 -3.03
CA SER A 13 7.12 17.18 -3.44
C SER A 13 8.12 17.12 -4.60
N GLU A 14 8.64 15.94 -4.96
CA GLU A 14 9.77 15.81 -5.89
C GLU A 14 9.45 15.07 -7.20
N ILE A 15 8.16 14.97 -7.57
CA ILE A 15 7.69 14.23 -8.76
C ILE A 15 8.32 14.74 -10.08
N ASN A 16 8.76 16.00 -10.14
CA ASN A 16 9.22 16.65 -11.39
C ASN A 16 10.74 16.55 -11.64
N GLN A 17 11.52 15.95 -10.74
CA GLN A 17 12.98 15.80 -10.93
C GLN A 17 13.32 14.35 -11.31
N PRO A 18 14.28 14.10 -12.22
CA PRO A 18 14.70 12.74 -12.53
C PRO A 18 15.30 12.06 -11.29
N ILE A 19 15.13 10.73 -11.17
CA ILE A 19 15.75 9.96 -10.08
C ILE A 19 17.12 9.46 -10.54
N THR A 20 18.16 9.78 -9.79
CA THR A 20 19.55 9.39 -10.06
C THR A 20 20.23 8.92 -8.77
N ALA A 21 21.40 8.27 -8.86
CA ALA A 21 22.16 7.81 -7.70
C ALA A 21 22.57 8.94 -6.73
N GLU A 22 22.52 10.20 -7.16
CA GLU A 22 22.84 11.38 -6.34
C GLU A 22 21.60 12.03 -5.69
N SER A 23 20.39 11.52 -5.96
CA SER A 23 19.14 12.05 -5.42
C SER A 23 19.10 11.85 -3.89
N LYS A 24 19.25 12.93 -3.13
CA LYS A 24 19.29 12.90 -1.66
C LYS A 24 17.89 12.82 -1.06
N GLY A 25 17.79 12.18 0.11
CA GLY A 25 16.56 12.09 0.90
C GLY A 25 16.13 10.65 1.13
N PHE A 26 15.64 10.35 2.34
CA PHE A 26 15.25 9.00 2.76
C PHE A 26 14.34 8.29 1.74
N TRP A 27 13.37 9.03 1.19
CA TRP A 27 12.42 8.51 0.21
C TRP A 27 13.10 8.11 -1.11
N ASN A 28 13.98 8.96 -1.62
CA ASN A 28 14.65 8.74 -2.90
C ASN A 28 15.66 7.60 -2.80
N GLU A 29 16.47 7.61 -1.75
CA GLU A 29 17.61 6.72 -1.58
C GLU A 29 17.18 5.29 -1.21
N TYR A 30 16.19 5.14 -0.33
CA TYR A 30 15.80 3.82 0.19
C TYR A 30 14.56 3.22 -0.47
N ILE A 31 13.73 4.02 -1.15
CA ILE A 31 12.47 3.55 -1.74
C ILE A 31 12.50 3.71 -3.25
N VAL A 32 12.65 4.93 -3.77
CA VAL A 32 12.49 5.17 -5.22
C VAL A 32 13.66 4.61 -6.04
N TYR A 33 14.90 4.89 -5.64
CA TYR A 33 16.08 4.49 -6.39
C TYR A 33 16.26 2.96 -6.46
N PRO A 34 16.19 2.19 -5.35
CA PRO A 34 16.30 0.74 -5.41
C PRO A 34 15.19 0.11 -6.23
N LEU A 35 13.99 0.67 -6.18
CA LEU A 35 12.84 0.17 -6.93
C LEU A 35 12.97 0.48 -8.43
N SER A 36 13.42 1.68 -8.80
CA SER A 36 13.75 2.01 -10.19
C SER A 36 14.85 1.10 -10.73
N TRP A 37 15.95 0.93 -9.99
CA TRP A 37 17.05 0.06 -10.36
C TRP A 37 16.60 -1.40 -10.54
N LEU A 38 15.75 -1.89 -9.64
CA LEU A 38 15.24 -3.25 -9.72
C LEU A 38 14.33 -3.43 -10.96
N ILE A 39 13.50 -2.43 -11.29
CA ILE A 39 12.68 -2.47 -12.50
C ILE A 39 13.57 -2.46 -13.75
N THR A 40 14.55 -1.56 -13.85
CA THR A 40 15.44 -1.49 -15.03
C THR A 40 16.22 -2.79 -15.20
N TYR A 41 16.80 -3.31 -14.11
CA TYR A 41 17.55 -4.57 -14.13
C TYR A 41 16.68 -5.76 -14.56
N MET A 42 15.46 -5.89 -14.04
CA MET A 42 14.54 -6.93 -14.48
C MET A 42 14.12 -6.73 -15.95
N SER A 43 13.91 -5.49 -16.38
CA SER A 43 13.48 -5.18 -17.75
C SER A 43 14.56 -5.50 -18.78
N GLU A 44 15.83 -5.26 -18.46
CA GLU A 44 16.99 -5.63 -19.29
C GLU A 44 17.07 -7.15 -19.50
N LEU A 45 16.80 -7.95 -18.46
CA LEU A 45 16.75 -9.42 -18.57
C LEU A 45 15.65 -9.91 -19.53
N PHE A 46 14.57 -9.15 -19.71
CA PHE A 46 13.48 -9.44 -20.64
C PHE A 46 13.60 -8.69 -21.97
N GLY A 47 14.80 -8.25 -22.35
CA GLY A 47 15.04 -7.58 -23.64
C GLY A 47 14.50 -6.15 -23.69
N SER A 48 14.70 -5.39 -22.61
CA SER A 48 14.23 -4.00 -22.44
C SER A 48 12.70 -3.86 -22.44
N ASN A 49 11.98 -4.91 -22.02
CA ASN A 49 10.52 -4.86 -21.84
C ASN A 49 10.18 -4.38 -20.42
N TYR A 50 9.91 -3.08 -20.31
CA TYR A 50 9.65 -2.45 -19.02
C TYR A 50 8.34 -2.86 -18.36
N GLY A 51 7.33 -3.28 -19.12
CA GLY A 51 6.08 -3.76 -18.55
C GLY A 51 6.24 -5.14 -17.90
N LEU A 52 6.99 -6.04 -18.53
CA LEU A 52 7.34 -7.34 -17.92
C LEU A 52 8.21 -7.15 -16.68
N GLY A 53 9.17 -6.21 -16.72
CA GLY A 53 9.97 -5.84 -15.55
C GLY A 53 9.10 -5.43 -14.36
N ILE A 54 8.15 -4.52 -14.56
CA ILE A 54 7.22 -4.07 -13.50
C ILE A 54 6.39 -5.24 -12.95
N ILE A 55 5.88 -6.13 -13.81
CA ILE A 55 5.10 -7.30 -13.38
C ILE A 55 5.94 -8.21 -12.48
N VAL A 56 7.16 -8.54 -12.90
CA VAL A 56 8.06 -9.40 -12.14
C VAL A 56 8.44 -8.76 -10.80
N VAL A 57 8.79 -7.48 -10.79
CA VAL A 57 9.09 -6.76 -9.54
C VAL A 57 7.88 -6.72 -8.61
N THR A 58 6.68 -6.54 -9.14
CA THR A 58 5.44 -6.58 -8.35
C THR A 58 5.23 -7.95 -7.69
N ILE A 59 5.49 -9.04 -8.43
CA ILE A 59 5.40 -10.41 -7.89
C ILE A 59 6.45 -10.62 -6.79
N LEU A 60 7.70 -10.21 -7.02
CA LEU A 60 8.77 -10.33 -6.03
C LEU A 60 8.45 -9.58 -4.73
N ILE A 61 7.98 -8.33 -4.83
CA ILE A 61 7.57 -7.55 -3.66
C ILE A 61 6.38 -8.22 -2.96
N ARG A 62 5.38 -8.70 -3.70
CA ARG A 62 4.24 -9.44 -3.14
C ARG A 62 4.68 -10.69 -2.38
N LEU A 63 5.66 -11.44 -2.90
CA LEU A 63 6.21 -12.61 -2.23
C LEU A 63 6.99 -12.22 -0.97
N ALA A 64 7.75 -11.13 -1.00
CA ALA A 64 8.49 -10.63 0.16
C ALA A 64 7.55 -10.18 1.30
N ILE A 65 6.42 -9.53 0.97
CA ILE A 65 5.43 -9.07 1.97
C ILE A 65 4.36 -10.12 2.29
N LEU A 66 4.33 -11.26 1.58
CA LEU A 66 3.38 -12.35 1.80
C LEU A 66 3.29 -12.84 3.27
N PRO A 67 4.41 -13.11 3.99
CA PRO A 67 4.31 -13.54 5.39
C PRO A 67 3.65 -12.49 6.28
N LEU A 68 3.81 -11.20 5.95
CA LEU A 68 3.16 -10.11 6.66
C LEU A 68 1.67 -10.03 6.31
N MET A 69 1.31 -10.18 5.04
CA MET A 69 -0.09 -10.25 4.59
C MET A 69 -0.84 -11.40 5.26
N ILE A 70 -0.23 -12.59 5.36
CA ILE A 70 -0.84 -13.75 6.03
C ILE A 70 -1.19 -13.42 7.49
N GLN A 71 -0.28 -12.76 8.21
CA GLN A 71 -0.53 -12.32 9.59
C GLN A 71 -1.67 -11.30 9.67
N GLN A 72 -1.72 -10.34 8.74
CA GLN A 72 -2.80 -9.35 8.66
C GLN A 72 -4.15 -10.01 8.38
N THR A 73 -4.22 -10.96 7.44
CA THR A 73 -5.45 -11.71 7.13
C THR A 73 -5.92 -12.51 8.33
N ARG A 74 -5.01 -13.17 9.06
CA ARG A 74 -5.35 -13.92 10.27
C ARG A 74 -5.97 -13.02 11.34
N ASN A 75 -5.39 -11.84 11.58
CA ASN A 75 -5.94 -10.87 12.54
C ASN A 75 -7.30 -10.32 12.09
N SER A 76 -7.49 -10.08 10.79
CA SER A 76 -8.77 -9.61 10.24
C SER A 76 -9.89 -10.65 10.43
N LYS A 77 -9.60 -11.94 10.20
CA LYS A 77 -10.54 -13.03 10.49
C LYS A 77 -10.87 -13.13 11.99
N ALA A 78 -9.88 -12.96 12.86
CA ALA A 78 -10.12 -12.94 14.31
C ALA A 78 -11.00 -11.74 14.73
N MET A 79 -10.80 -10.56 14.12
CA MET A 79 -11.68 -9.39 14.32
C MET A 79 -13.11 -9.67 13.86
N GLN A 80 -13.31 -10.38 12.75
CA GLN A 80 -14.65 -10.77 12.28
C GLN A 80 -15.32 -11.75 13.25
N ALA A 81 -14.55 -12.70 13.81
CA ALA A 81 -15.08 -13.67 14.76
C ALA A 81 -15.61 -13.03 16.07
N ILE A 82 -15.00 -11.94 16.53
CA ILE A 82 -15.43 -11.22 17.75
C ILE A 82 -16.52 -10.17 17.50
N GLN A 83 -16.84 -9.87 16.24
CA GLN A 83 -17.87 -8.90 15.85
C GLN A 83 -19.24 -9.12 16.53
N PRO A 84 -19.76 -10.35 16.69
CA PRO A 84 -21.02 -10.58 17.42
C PRO A 84 -20.92 -10.25 18.92
N GLU A 85 -19.80 -10.53 19.58
CA GLU A 85 -19.59 -10.16 20.99
C GLU A 85 -19.47 -8.64 21.16
N LEU A 86 -18.82 -7.99 20.19
CA LEU A 86 -18.73 -6.54 20.14
C LEU A 86 -20.11 -5.88 19.97
N GLN A 87 -21.01 -6.49 19.18
CA GLN A 87 -22.40 -6.03 19.04
C GLN A 87 -23.17 -6.16 20.36
N LYS A 88 -23.11 -7.33 21.02
CA LYS A 88 -23.73 -7.53 22.34
C LYS A 88 -23.21 -6.53 23.38
N LEU A 89 -21.92 -6.22 23.34
CA LEU A 89 -21.31 -5.23 24.23
C LEU A 89 -21.86 -3.82 23.95
N ARG A 90 -22.00 -3.43 22.68
CA ARG A 90 -22.61 -2.16 22.28
C ARG A 90 -24.07 -2.05 22.69
N GLU A 91 -24.82 -3.15 22.61
CA GLU A 91 -26.22 -3.21 23.07
C GLU A 91 -26.32 -3.07 24.60
N LYS A 92 -25.42 -3.75 25.33
CA LYS A 92 -25.33 -3.67 26.81
C LYS A 92 -25.02 -2.25 27.28
N TYR A 93 -24.16 -1.53 26.57
CA TYR A 93 -23.78 -0.14 26.88
C TYR A 93 -24.37 0.84 25.86
N SER A 94 -25.69 0.77 25.63
CA SER A 94 -26.41 1.55 24.61
C SER A 94 -26.59 3.04 24.98
N SER A 95 -26.44 3.42 26.25
CA SER A 95 -26.55 4.81 26.68
C SER A 95 -25.40 5.68 26.17
N LYS A 96 -25.71 6.91 25.79
CA LYS A 96 -24.77 7.89 25.22
C LYS A 96 -24.12 8.81 26.26
N ASP A 97 -24.36 8.58 27.55
CA ASP A 97 -23.70 9.34 28.61
C ASP A 97 -22.19 9.06 28.62
N ALA A 98 -21.41 10.07 29.03
CA ALA A 98 -19.96 10.01 28.98
C ALA A 98 -19.37 8.83 29.79
N GLN A 99 -19.99 8.46 30.91
CA GLN A 99 -19.53 7.36 31.75
C GLN A 99 -19.76 6.00 31.08
N THR A 100 -20.93 5.78 30.49
CA THR A 100 -21.25 4.56 29.74
C THR A 100 -20.34 4.39 28.52
N GLN A 101 -20.09 5.47 27.77
CA GLN A 101 -19.17 5.43 26.63
C GLN A 101 -17.73 5.11 27.05
N GLN A 102 -17.27 5.67 28.17
CA GLN A 102 -15.96 5.34 28.72
C GLN A 102 -15.86 3.87 29.14
N LYS A 103 -16.91 3.33 29.79
CA LYS A 103 -16.98 1.91 30.14
C LYS A 103 -17.02 1.02 28.89
N LEU A 104 -17.80 1.38 27.88
CA LEU A 104 -17.85 0.67 26.60
C LEU A 104 -16.47 0.60 25.95
N GLN A 105 -15.70 1.70 25.94
CA GLN A 105 -14.35 1.72 25.38
C GLN A 105 -13.39 0.80 26.16
N GLN A 106 -13.44 0.84 27.50
CA GLN A 106 -12.62 -0.03 28.36
C GLN A 106 -12.95 -1.51 28.14
N GLU A 107 -14.23 -1.87 28.19
CA GLU A 107 -14.70 -3.25 27.99
C GLU A 107 -14.41 -3.75 26.56
N THR A 108 -14.50 -2.87 25.56
CA THR A 108 -14.11 -3.21 24.18
C THR A 108 -12.62 -3.54 24.10
N MET A 109 -11.78 -2.76 24.77
CA MET A 109 -10.33 -3.02 24.81
C MET A 109 -10.00 -4.32 25.55
N LEU A 110 -10.70 -4.60 26.66
CA LEU A 110 -10.56 -5.86 27.39
C LEU A 110 -11.02 -7.05 26.55
N LEU A 111 -12.10 -6.91 25.78
CA LEU A 111 -12.59 -7.93 24.85
C LEU A 111 -11.54 -8.24 23.77
N PHE A 112 -10.91 -7.21 23.21
CA PHE A 112 -9.80 -7.37 22.25
C PHE A 112 -8.59 -8.07 22.88
N GLN A 113 -8.19 -7.70 24.09
CA GLN A 113 -7.09 -8.35 24.81
C GLN A 113 -7.39 -9.81 25.14
N LYS A 114 -8.61 -10.11 25.60
CA LYS A 114 -9.06 -11.47 25.92
C LYS A 114 -8.99 -12.41 24.72
N HIS A 115 -9.30 -11.89 23.52
CA HIS A 115 -9.23 -12.66 22.27
C HIS A 115 -7.89 -12.53 21.54
N GLY A 116 -6.92 -11.80 22.10
CA GLY A 116 -5.60 -11.58 21.49
C GLY A 116 -5.66 -10.83 20.15
N VAL A 117 -6.70 -10.03 19.93
CA VAL A 117 -6.91 -9.33 18.66
C VAL A 117 -6.41 -7.90 18.75
N ASN A 118 -5.62 -7.47 17.76
CA ASN A 118 -5.13 -6.10 17.68
C ASN A 118 -5.97 -5.29 16.65
N PRO A 119 -6.78 -4.31 17.06
CA PRO A 119 -7.60 -3.52 16.14
C PRO A 119 -6.76 -2.68 15.16
N LEU A 120 -5.55 -2.27 15.55
CA LEU A 120 -4.64 -1.51 14.68
C LEU A 120 -4.00 -2.38 13.60
N ALA A 121 -3.97 -3.71 13.77
CA ALA A 121 -3.47 -4.59 12.73
C ALA A 121 -4.33 -4.59 11.47
N GLY A 122 -5.61 -4.18 11.57
CA GLY A 122 -6.53 -4.10 10.44
C GLY A 122 -6.26 -2.95 9.47
N CYS A 123 -5.70 -1.82 9.94
CA CYS A 123 -5.32 -0.69 9.08
C CYS A 123 -3.86 -0.77 8.59
N LEU A 124 -3.06 -1.70 9.13
CA LEU A 124 -1.67 -1.93 8.75
C LEU A 124 -1.44 -2.17 7.24
N PRO A 125 -2.31 -2.92 6.51
CA PRO A 125 -2.13 -3.11 5.07
C PRO A 125 -2.08 -1.78 4.31
N LEU A 126 -2.95 -0.83 4.67
CA LEU A 126 -3.02 0.47 4.01
C LEU A 126 -1.75 1.29 4.25
N PHE A 127 -1.22 1.27 5.48
CA PHE A 127 0.02 1.97 5.83
C PHE A 127 1.25 1.44 5.09
N ILE A 128 1.27 0.16 4.74
CA ILE A 128 2.38 -0.46 4.00
C ILE A 128 2.18 -0.30 2.49
N GLN A 129 0.94 -0.42 2.02
CA GLN A 129 0.60 -0.31 0.61
C GLN A 129 0.82 1.10 0.07
N MET A 130 0.49 2.14 0.86
CA MET A 130 0.61 3.53 0.42
C MET A 130 2.05 3.91 0.04
N PRO A 131 3.08 3.66 0.88
CA PRO A 131 4.46 3.90 0.49
C PRO A 131 4.91 3.11 -0.74
N ILE A 132 4.53 1.83 -0.84
CA ILE A 132 4.90 0.99 -2.00
C ILE A 132 4.31 1.58 -3.28
N LEU A 133 3.03 1.98 -3.26
CA LEU A 133 2.35 2.58 -4.40
C LEU A 133 3.02 3.88 -4.85
N ILE A 134 3.32 4.78 -3.90
CA ILE A 134 3.99 6.06 -4.20
C ILE A 134 5.42 5.79 -4.71
N GLY A 135 6.13 4.81 -4.15
CA GLY A 135 7.45 4.40 -4.59
C GLY A 135 7.46 3.95 -6.05
N PHE A 136 6.53 3.05 -6.43
CA PHE A 136 6.32 2.63 -7.80
C PHE A 136 5.97 3.80 -8.74
N TYR A 137 5.04 4.66 -8.33
CA TYR A 137 4.65 5.82 -9.11
C TYR A 137 5.85 6.73 -9.40
N HIS A 138 6.66 7.02 -8.38
CA HIS A 138 7.87 7.82 -8.54
C HIS A 138 8.92 7.13 -9.41
N ALA A 139 9.14 5.84 -9.24
CA ALA A 139 10.11 5.10 -10.03
C ALA A 139 9.71 5.04 -11.51
N ILE A 140 8.42 4.87 -11.81
CA ILE A 140 7.92 4.85 -13.19
C ILE A 140 8.00 6.25 -13.82
N MET A 141 7.56 7.29 -13.10
CA MET A 141 7.50 8.65 -13.65
C MET A 141 8.85 9.36 -13.76
N ARG A 142 9.77 9.09 -12.82
CA ARG A 142 11.06 9.81 -12.73
C ARG A 142 12.19 9.10 -13.48
N THR A 143 11.92 7.94 -14.05
CA THR A 143 12.86 7.17 -14.86
C THR A 143 12.42 7.25 -16.32
N GLU A 144 13.13 8.06 -17.11
CA GLU A 144 12.73 8.41 -18.48
C GLU A 144 12.52 7.19 -19.38
N GLU A 145 13.38 6.17 -19.24
CA GLU A 145 13.32 4.95 -20.05
C GLU A 145 12.05 4.14 -19.80
N ILE A 146 11.62 4.06 -18.53
CA ILE A 146 10.36 3.40 -18.15
C ILE A 146 9.19 4.25 -18.64
N ALA A 147 9.24 5.55 -18.38
CA ALA A 147 8.12 6.45 -18.64
C ALA A 147 7.71 6.53 -20.13
N ARG A 148 8.68 6.42 -21.05
CA ARG A 148 8.46 6.48 -22.50
C ARG A 148 8.20 5.12 -23.14
N HIS A 149 8.22 4.03 -22.38
CA HIS A 149 8.06 2.70 -22.95
C HIS A 149 6.59 2.34 -23.16
N ASN A 150 6.30 1.80 -24.34
CA ASN A 150 4.98 1.29 -24.70
C ASN A 150 4.83 -0.16 -24.23
N PHE A 151 3.77 -0.46 -23.49
CA PHE A 151 3.44 -1.83 -23.10
C PHE A 151 1.99 -2.17 -23.48
N LEU A 152 1.83 -3.21 -24.30
CA LEU A 152 0.55 -3.64 -24.85
C LEU A 152 -0.15 -2.54 -25.66
N TRP A 153 -1.10 -1.81 -25.06
CA TRP A 153 -1.91 -0.76 -25.70
C TRP A 153 -1.75 0.62 -25.04
N PHE A 154 -0.82 0.76 -24.09
CA PHE A 154 -0.65 1.98 -23.30
C PHE A 154 0.84 2.29 -23.04
N ASP A 155 1.15 3.57 -22.86
CA ASP A 155 2.46 4.03 -22.39
C ASP A 155 2.55 3.92 -20.86
N LEU A 156 3.69 3.45 -20.35
CA LEU A 156 3.87 3.19 -18.92
C LEU A 156 3.93 4.46 -18.06
N GLY A 157 4.38 5.60 -18.60
CA GLY A 157 4.55 6.85 -17.83
C GLY A 157 3.98 8.11 -18.48
N GLU A 158 3.18 8.01 -19.54
CA GLU A 158 2.57 9.21 -20.10
C GLU A 158 1.60 9.88 -19.10
N LYS A 159 1.64 11.22 -19.09
CA LYS A 159 0.62 12.09 -18.46
C LYS A 159 -0.75 12.01 -19.15
N LYS A 160 -0.84 11.33 -20.30
CA LYS A 160 -2.11 11.05 -20.99
C LYS A 160 -2.72 9.79 -20.37
N LYS A 161 -3.99 9.90 -19.98
CA LYS A 161 -4.77 8.82 -19.38
C LYS A 161 -4.86 7.65 -20.36
N ASP A 162 -4.91 6.41 -19.85
CA ASP A 162 -5.20 5.20 -20.65
C ASP A 162 -6.36 5.50 -21.60
N PRO A 163 -6.13 5.51 -22.93
CA PRO A 163 -7.13 5.93 -23.92
C PRO A 163 -8.44 5.15 -23.81
N PHE A 164 -8.38 3.91 -23.32
CA PHE A 164 -9.53 3.02 -23.23
C PHE A 164 -10.00 2.76 -21.79
N TYR A 165 -9.31 3.31 -20.77
CA TYR A 165 -9.59 3.06 -19.34
C TYR A 165 -9.74 1.57 -18.97
N ILE A 166 -9.10 0.68 -19.74
CA ILE A 166 -9.20 -0.76 -19.55
C ILE A 166 -8.48 -1.16 -18.26
N LEU A 167 -7.31 -0.57 -17.99
CA LEU A 167 -6.52 -0.92 -16.81
C LEU A 167 -7.23 -0.60 -15.49
N PRO A 168 -7.79 0.60 -15.25
CA PRO A 168 -8.57 0.86 -14.04
C PRO A 168 -9.77 -0.08 -13.87
N LEU A 169 -10.43 -0.45 -14.96
CA LEU A 169 -11.58 -1.34 -14.93
C LEU A 169 -11.15 -2.76 -14.53
N VAL A 170 -10.10 -3.30 -15.16
CA VAL A 170 -9.55 -4.61 -14.79
C VAL A 170 -9.06 -4.60 -13.34
N ALA A 171 -8.35 -3.57 -12.91
CA ALA A 171 -7.90 -3.42 -11.53
C ALA A 171 -9.09 -3.41 -10.55
N GLY A 172 -10.16 -2.67 -10.87
CA GLY A 172 -11.40 -2.66 -10.10
C GLY A 172 -12.02 -4.07 -10.01
N VAL A 173 -12.22 -4.74 -11.14
CA VAL A 173 -12.81 -6.09 -11.19
C VAL A 173 -11.98 -7.10 -10.40
N THR A 174 -10.65 -7.02 -10.44
CA THR A 174 -9.77 -7.95 -9.69
C THR A 174 -9.67 -7.67 -8.19
N THR A 175 -10.13 -6.50 -7.73
CA THR A 175 -10.07 -6.09 -6.32
C THR A 175 -11.31 -6.53 -5.53
N PHE A 176 -12.45 -6.72 -6.20
CA PHE A 176 -13.70 -7.22 -5.61
C PHE A 176 -13.78 -8.74 -5.65
#